data_AF-A0A1A8PTN8-F1
#
_entry.id   AF-A0A1A8PTN8-F1
#
_cell.length_a   1.000
_cell.length_b   1.000
_cell.length_c   1.000
_cell.angle_alpha   90.00
_cell.angle_beta   90.00
_cell.angle_gamma   90.00
#
_symmetry.space_group_name_H-M   'P 1'
#
loop_
_entity.id
_entity.type
_entity.pdbx_description
1 polymer ?
#
loop_
_entity_poly.entity_id
_entity_poly.type
_entity_poly.pdbx_seq_one_letter_code
_entity_poly.pdbx_strand_id
1 'polypeptide(L)'
;MAPLDLDKYAEIAKQCKYLPENDLKFVHINNLKLICRAHQLVHEGYKFMFDEKLVTVWSAPNYCYRCGNIASIMVFKDASTREPKLFRAVPDSERVIPPRTTTPYFL
;
A
#
# COMPACT_ATOMS: atom_id res chain seq x y z
N MET A 1 -19.44 -27.23 4.15
CA MET A 1 -18.50 -26.12 3.87
C MET A 1 -17.18 -26.75 3.45
N ALA A 2 -16.67 -26.46 2.25
CA ALA A 2 -15.36 -26.98 1.84
C ALA A 2 -14.27 -26.38 2.74
N PRO A 3 -13.20 -27.13 3.09
CA PRO A 3 -12.11 -26.59 3.90
C PRO A 3 -11.52 -25.37 3.20
N LEU A 4 -11.31 -24.28 3.96
CA LEU A 4 -10.57 -23.13 3.44
C LEU A 4 -9.15 -23.62 3.13
N ASP A 5 -8.82 -23.75 1.85
CA ASP A 5 -7.48 -24.06 1.37
C ASP A 5 -6.57 -22.84 1.60
N LEU A 6 -6.08 -22.73 2.83
CA LEU A 6 -5.25 -21.62 3.30
C LEU A 6 -4.01 -21.44 2.42
N ASP A 7 -3.46 -22.53 1.90
CA ASP A 7 -2.27 -22.52 1.04
C ASP A 7 -2.60 -21.89 -0.31
N LYS A 8 -3.76 -22.21 -0.90
CA LYS A 8 -4.25 -21.52 -2.11
C LYS A 8 -4.49 -20.03 -1.88
N TYR A 9 -5.08 -19.64 -0.76
CA TYR A 9 -5.27 -18.21 -0.44
C TYR A 9 -3.95 -17.49 -0.18
N ALA A 10 -2.99 -18.14 0.48
CA ALA A 10 -1.64 -17.61 0.66
C ALA A 10 -0.93 -17.44 -0.69
N GLU A 11 -1.11 -18.36 -1.63
CA GLU A 11 -0.52 -18.28 -2.96
C GLU A 11 -1.18 -17.18 -3.82
N ILE A 12 -2.50 -17.04 -3.77
CA ILE A 12 -3.21 -15.90 -4.38
C ILE A 12 -2.73 -14.57 -3.77
N ALA A 13 -2.54 -14.49 -2.45
CA ALA A 13 -2.01 -13.30 -1.79
C ALA A 13 -0.55 -12.99 -2.17
N LYS A 14 0.27 -14.03 -2.45
CA LYS A 14 1.61 -13.86 -3.04
C LYS A 14 1.53 -13.41 -4.49
N GLN A 15 0.53 -13.83 -5.26
CA GLN A 15 0.29 -13.32 -6.61
C GLN A 15 -0.22 -11.87 -6.58
N CYS A 16 -0.98 -11.47 -5.55
CA CYS A 16 -1.30 -10.06 -5.29
C CYS A 16 -0.06 -9.21 -4.96
N LYS A 17 1.14 -9.81 -4.78
CA LYS A 17 2.36 -9.02 -4.55
C LYS A 17 2.86 -8.28 -5.78
N TYR A 18 2.58 -8.81 -6.95
CA TYR A 18 3.00 -8.25 -8.21
C TYR A 18 1.77 -8.33 -9.08
N LEU A 19 1.17 -7.18 -9.40
CA LEU A 19 0.24 -7.12 -10.52
C LEU A 19 0.88 -7.93 -11.68
N PRO A 20 0.33 -9.09 -12.09
CA PRO A 20 0.92 -9.86 -13.18
C PRO A 20 1.07 -8.95 -14.40
N GLU A 21 2.02 -9.21 -15.30
CA GLU A 21 2.25 -8.40 -16.52
C GLU A 21 0.96 -8.04 -17.30
N ASN A 22 -0.08 -8.87 -17.16
CA ASN A 22 -1.42 -8.62 -17.68
C ASN A 22 -2.09 -7.32 -17.20
N ASP A 23 -1.69 -6.73 -16.06
CA ASP A 23 -2.29 -5.50 -15.55
C ASP A 23 -1.79 -4.23 -16.25
N LEU A 24 -0.68 -4.28 -16.98
CA LEU A 24 -0.31 -3.17 -17.87
C LEU A 24 -1.24 -3.06 -19.08
N LYS A 25 -1.91 -4.16 -19.48
CA LYS A 25 -2.98 -4.10 -20.49
C LYS A 25 -4.15 -3.27 -19.98
N PHE A 26 -4.50 -3.38 -18.70
CA PHE A 26 -5.55 -2.56 -18.10
C PHE A 26 -5.22 -1.07 -18.21
N VAL A 27 -3.97 -0.69 -17.94
CA VAL A 27 -3.49 0.68 -18.11
C VAL A 27 -3.66 1.16 -19.56
N HIS A 28 -3.27 0.36 -20.55
CA HIS A 28 -3.43 0.70 -21.97
C HIS A 28 -4.89 0.74 -22.43
N ILE A 29 -5.68 -0.30 -22.15
CA ILE A 29 -7.09 -0.42 -22.57
C ILE A 29 -7.93 0.74 -22.05
N ASN A 30 -7.65 1.19 -20.82
CA ASN A 30 -8.40 2.27 -20.18
C ASN A 30 -7.73 3.64 -20.33
N ASN A 31 -6.69 3.77 -21.15
CA ASN A 31 -5.95 5.02 -21.37
C ASN A 31 -5.49 5.70 -20.06
N LEU A 32 -5.02 4.90 -19.10
CA LEU A 32 -4.50 5.36 -17.83
C LEU A 32 -2.99 5.63 -17.93
N LYS A 33 -2.49 6.53 -17.09
CA LYS A 33 -1.04 6.82 -17.00
C LYS A 33 -0.35 6.06 -15.88
N LEU A 34 -1.07 5.75 -14.81
CA LEU A 34 -0.52 5.23 -13.55
C LEU A 34 -1.60 4.48 -12.76
N ILE A 35 -1.24 3.35 -12.16
CA ILE A 35 -1.98 2.73 -11.06
C ILE A 35 -1.32 3.16 -9.74
N CYS A 36 -2.03 3.93 -8.92
CA CYS A 36 -1.59 4.28 -7.56
C CYS A 36 -2.34 3.43 -6.54
N ARG A 37 -1.62 2.63 -5.77
CA ARG A 37 -2.20 1.63 -4.85
C ARG A 37 -1.48 1.62 -3.49
N ALA A 38 -2.06 0.97 -2.48
CA ALA A 38 -1.44 0.73 -1.17
C ALA A 38 -1.29 -0.77 -0.88
N HIS A 39 -1.86 -1.28 0.22
CA HIS A 39 -1.97 -2.71 0.60
C HIS A 39 -0.68 -3.47 0.93
N GLN A 40 0.39 -3.36 0.16
CA GLN A 40 1.67 -4.01 0.49
C GLN A 40 2.61 -3.05 1.20
N LEU A 41 3.23 -3.53 2.28
CA LEU A 41 4.30 -2.83 2.96
C LEU A 41 5.46 -2.56 2.02
N VAL A 42 5.92 -1.32 2.02
CA VAL A 42 7.12 -0.84 1.33
C VAL A 42 7.96 -0.09 2.36
N HIS A 43 9.22 -0.51 2.54
CA HIS A 43 10.05 0.01 3.64
C HIS A 43 10.39 1.49 3.46
N GLU A 44 10.59 1.91 2.23
CA GLU A 44 10.87 3.28 1.80
C GLU A 44 9.62 4.17 1.71
N GLY A 45 8.45 3.66 2.12
CA GLY A 45 7.19 4.42 2.16
C GLY A 45 6.48 4.54 0.80
N TYR A 46 7.19 4.48 -0.33
CA TYR A 46 6.59 4.33 -1.66
C TYR A 46 7.53 3.63 -2.64
N LYS A 47 6.99 2.92 -3.64
CA LYS A 47 7.81 2.26 -4.66
C LYS A 47 7.14 2.26 -6.03
N PHE A 48 7.84 2.79 -7.02
CA PHE A 48 7.46 2.67 -8.43
C PHE A 48 7.92 1.32 -8.99
N MET A 49 7.09 0.73 -9.85
CA MET A 49 7.32 -0.54 -10.52
C MET A 49 6.78 -0.45 -11.96
N PHE A 50 7.23 -1.38 -12.81
CA PHE A 50 6.77 -1.51 -14.20
C PHE A 50 6.91 -0.21 -15.00
N ASP A 51 8.13 0.32 -15.12
CA ASP A 51 8.40 1.58 -15.84
C ASP A 51 7.52 2.75 -15.35
N GLU A 52 7.43 2.87 -14.03
CA GLU A 52 6.60 3.84 -13.31
C GLU A 52 5.10 3.79 -13.64
N LYS A 53 4.59 2.73 -14.27
CA LYS A 53 3.15 2.54 -14.53
C LYS A 53 2.37 2.11 -13.30
N LEU A 54 3.06 1.69 -12.24
CA LEU A 54 2.46 1.45 -10.94
C LEU A 54 3.28 2.07 -9.83
N VAL A 55 2.60 2.66 -8.85
CA VAL A 55 3.20 3.08 -7.58
C VAL A 55 2.47 2.47 -6.40
N THR A 56 3.26 2.01 -5.45
CA THR A 56 2.81 1.59 -4.13
C THR A 56 3.05 2.73 -3.17
N VAL A 57 2.06 3.12 -2.38
CA VAL A 57 2.16 4.14 -1.34
C VAL A 57 1.78 3.51 -0.01
N TRP A 58 2.63 3.69 0.99
CA TRP A 58 2.44 3.14 2.32
C TRP A 58 2.43 4.26 3.36
N SER A 59 1.32 4.44 4.08
CA SER A 59 1.10 5.59 4.96
C SER A 59 1.18 5.26 6.47
N ALA A 60 1.59 4.05 6.84
CA ALA A 60 1.68 3.63 8.25
C ALA A 60 3.14 3.43 8.68
N PRO A 61 3.83 4.45 9.23
CA PRO A 61 5.23 4.33 9.59
C PRO A 61 5.41 3.40 10.79
N ASN A 62 6.55 2.72 10.86
CA ASN A 62 6.83 1.68 11.85
C ASN A 62 5.64 0.71 12.02
N TYR A 63 5.23 0.07 10.93
CA TYR A 63 4.04 -0.76 10.90
C TYR A 63 4.08 -1.86 11.97
N CYS A 64 2.93 -2.00 12.66
CA CYS A 64 2.77 -2.86 13.83
C CYS A 64 3.84 -2.67 14.92
N TYR A 65 4.52 -1.51 14.97
CA TYR A 65 5.62 -1.19 15.88
C TYR A 65 6.82 -2.14 15.77
N ARG A 66 6.98 -2.81 14.62
CA ARG A 66 7.99 -3.85 14.42
C ARG A 66 8.78 -3.69 13.13
N CYS A 67 8.18 -3.09 12.10
CA CYS A 67 8.77 -3.08 10.77
C CYS A 67 9.80 -1.97 10.58
N GLY A 68 9.77 -0.88 11.35
CA GLY A 68 10.73 0.23 11.19
C GLY A 68 10.69 0.94 9.83
N ASN A 69 9.67 0.69 9.00
CA ASN A 69 9.49 1.37 7.72
C ASN A 69 9.19 2.85 7.90
N ILE A 70 9.56 3.66 6.89
CA ILE A 70 9.02 5.02 6.74
C ILE A 70 7.67 4.97 6.04
N ALA A 71 6.96 6.08 6.04
CA ALA A 71 5.68 6.23 5.37
C ALA A 71 5.71 7.38 4.37
N SER A 72 4.72 7.40 3.48
CA SER A 72 4.55 8.47 2.52
C SER A 72 3.08 8.75 2.22
N ILE A 73 2.86 9.94 1.65
CA ILE A 73 1.70 10.28 0.84
C ILE A 73 2.18 10.64 -0.56
N MET A 74 1.38 10.34 -1.59
CA MET A 74 1.64 10.78 -2.96
C MET A 74 0.80 12.01 -3.27
N VAL A 75 1.45 13.14 -3.57
CA VAL A 75 0.78 14.39 -3.92
C VAL A 75 0.78 14.55 -5.43
N PHE A 76 -0.41 14.71 -6.01
CA PHE A 76 -0.56 15.00 -7.44
C PHE A 76 -0.87 16.49 -7.59
N LYS A 77 -0.02 17.22 -8.32
CA LYS A 77 -0.32 18.60 -8.74
C LYS A 77 -1.18 18.59 -10.00
N ASP A 78 -0.90 17.65 -10.89
CA ASP A 78 -1.65 17.37 -12.11
C ASP A 78 -1.44 15.90 -12.54
N ALA A 79 -1.96 15.51 -13.71
CA ALA A 79 -1.89 14.13 -14.22
C ALA A 79 -0.47 13.66 -14.58
N SER A 80 0.49 14.56 -14.72
CA SER A 80 1.89 14.29 -15.08
C SER A 80 2.85 14.60 -13.91
N THR A 81 2.48 15.53 -13.04
CA THR A 81 3.32 16.00 -11.93
C THR A 81 2.88 15.39 -10.60
N ARG A 82 3.74 14.52 -10.06
CA ARG A 82 3.53 13.81 -8.79
C ARG A 82 4.77 13.91 -7.91
N GLU A 83 4.56 14.00 -6.60
CA GLU A 83 5.62 14.17 -5.60
C GLU A 83 5.29 13.36 -4.35
N PRO A 84 6.16 12.42 -3.92
CA PRO A 84 5.99 11.72 -2.67
C PRO A 84 6.45 12.61 -1.50
N LYS A 85 5.62 12.75 -0.46
CA LYS A 85 6.02 13.35 0.82
C LYS A 85 6.23 12.25 1.85
N LEU A 86 7.46 12.14 2.34
CA LEU A 86 7.87 11.12 3.31
C LEU A 86 7.67 11.61 4.74
N PHE A 87 7.32 10.69 5.64
CA PHE A 87 7.23 10.95 7.08
C PHE A 87 7.58 9.70 7.90
N ARG A 88 7.98 9.93 9.15
CA ARG A 88 8.37 8.89 10.11
C ARG A 88 7.31 8.72 11.19
N ALA A 89 7.43 7.63 11.95
CA ALA A 89 6.63 7.46 13.15
C ALA A 89 7.02 8.54 14.15
N VAL A 90 6.04 9.03 14.91
CA VAL A 90 6.32 9.86 16.08
C VAL A 90 7.17 9.07 17.08
N PRO A 91 8.08 9.72 17.82
CA PRO A 91 8.83 9.05 18.88
C PRO A 91 7.91 8.34 19.86
N ASP A 92 8.36 7.19 20.40
CA ASP A 92 7.55 6.42 21.35
C ASP A 92 7.20 7.23 22.61
N SER A 93 8.04 8.20 23.00
CA SER A 93 7.81 9.13 24.12
C SER A 93 6.64 10.09 23.90
N GLU A 94 6.30 10.39 22.65
CA GLU A 94 5.25 11.33 22.25
C GLU A 94 3.99 10.61 21.76
N ARG A 95 3.97 9.28 21.85
CA ARG A 95 2.89 8.46 21.32
C ARG A 95 1.64 8.59 22.19
N VAL A 96 0.55 9.03 21.55
CA VAL A 96 -0.79 9.02 22.16
C VAL A 96 -1.48 7.70 21.83
N ILE A 97 -1.87 6.93 22.86
CA ILE A 97 -2.70 5.74 22.69
C ILE A 97 -4.16 6.20 22.64
N PRO A 98 -4.87 6.08 21.50
CA PRO A 98 -6.27 6.46 21.44
C PRO A 98 -7.10 5.57 22.36
N PRO A 99 -8.13 6.12 23.02
CA PRO A 99 -9.05 5.32 23.83
C PRO A 99 -9.73 4.26 22.95
N ARG A 100 -9.93 3.06 23.51
CA ARG A 100 -10.60 1.96 22.80
C ARG A 100 -12.03 2.37 22.46
N THR A 101 -12.26 2.67 21.20
CA THR A 101 -13.59 2.91 20.65
C THR A 101 -13.95 1.67 19.82
N THR A 102 -14.92 0.88 20.28
CA THR A 102 -15.50 -0.20 19.49
C THR A 102 -16.34 0.42 18.37
N THR A 103 -15.76 0.57 17.18
CA THR A 103 -16.53 0.91 15.98
C THR A 103 -17.40 -0.29 15.59
N PRO A 104 -18.72 -0.12 15.39
CA PRO A 104 -19.62 -1.23 15.03
C PRO A 104 -19.44 -1.75 13.59
N TYR A 105 -18.43 -1.28 12.85
CA TYR A 105 -18.34 -1.40 11.40
C TYR A 105 -17.83 -2.77 10.87
N PHE A 106 -17.93 -3.83 11.68
CA PHE A 106 -17.60 -5.20 11.25
C PHE A 106 -18.53 -6.26 11.88
N LEU A 107 -19.80 -5.92 12.13
CA LEU A 107 -20.87 -6.88 12.40
C LEU A 107 -21.69 -7.12 11.14
#